data_AF-A0A969FB92-F1
#
_entry.id   AF-A0A969FB92-F1
#
_cell.length_a   1.000
_cell.length_b   1.000
_cell.length_c   1.000
_cell.angle_alpha   90.00
_cell.angle_beta   90.00
_cell.angle_gamma   90.00
#
_symmetry.space_group_name_H-M   'P 1'
#
loop_
_entity.id
_entity.type
_entity.pdbx_description
1 polymer ?
#
loop_
_entity_poly.entity_id
_entity_poly.type
_entity_poly.pdbx_seq_one_letter_code
_entity_poly.pdbx_strand_id
1 'polypeptide(L)' 'MTLKELLIQELDNLPDPLIVEVLDFLHFLKAKQEQDHEDLQDARAALATAETEGTIAWDDLKIEVGL' A
#
# COMPACT_ATOMS: atom_id res chain seq x y z
N MET A 1 7.30 0.22 30.06
CA MET A 1 6.13 -0.33 29.37
C MET A 1 6.27 -0.04 27.89
N THR A 2 6.09 -1.04 27.04
CA THR A 2 6.16 -0.90 25.58
C THR A 2 4.81 -0.44 25.00
N LEU A 3 4.81 0.13 23.79
CA LEU A 3 3.57 0.49 23.10
C LEU A 3 2.64 -0.72 22.90
N LYS A 4 3.23 -1.90 22.68
CA LYS A 4 2.48 -3.16 22.55
C LYS A 4 1.79 -3.54 23.86
N GLU A 5 2.46 -3.38 24.99
CA GLU A 5 1.88 -3.64 26.32
C GLU A 5 0.75 -2.67 26.64
N LEU A 6 0.90 -1.38 26.31
CA LEU A 6 -0.16 -0.38 26.48
C LEU A 6 -1.40 -0.72 25.63
N LEU A 7 -1.21 -1.14 24.38
CA LEU A 7 -2.30 -1.52 23.50
C LEU A 7 -3.08 -2.73 24.04
N ILE A 8 -2.37 -3.75 24.55
CA ILE A 8 -3.02 -4.94 25.15
C ILE A 8 -3.86 -4.54 26.36
N GLN A 9 -3.33 -3.68 27.24
CA GLN A 9 -4.08 -3.21 28.40
C GLN A 9 -5.33 -2.40 28.04
N GLU A 10 -5.25 -1.58 26.98
CA GLU A 10 -6.42 -0.83 26.52
C GLU A 10 -7.50 -1.81 26.00
N LEU A 11 -7.09 -2.80 25.19
CA LEU A 11 -7.99 -3.80 24.62
C LEU A 11 -8.71 -4.64 25.70
N ASP A 12 -8.05 -4.96 26.81
CA ASP A 12 -8.66 -5.72 27.92
C ASP A 12 -9.87 -5.01 28.55
N ASN A 13 -9.97 -3.69 28.43
CA ASN A 13 -11.04 -2.88 29.00
C ASN A 13 -12.11 -2.43 27.99
N LEU A 14 -11.96 -2.81 26.72
CA LEU A 14 -12.87 -2.42 25.66
C LEU A 14 -14.01 -3.44 25.47
N PRO A 15 -15.21 -2.99 25.07
CA PRO A 15 -16.28 -3.89 24.72
C PRO A 15 -15.99 -4.57 23.37
N ASP A 16 -16.37 -5.83 23.23
CA ASP A 16 -16.15 -6.65 22.02
C ASP A 16 -16.44 -5.96 20.68
N PRO A 17 -17.53 -5.16 20.51
CA PRO A 17 -17.79 -4.46 19.26
C PRO A 17 -16.65 -3.50 18.85
N LEU A 18 -16.04 -2.82 19.80
CA LEU A 18 -14.93 -1.90 19.51
C LEU A 18 -13.63 -2.67 19.25
N ILE A 19 -13.43 -3.82 19.91
CA ILE A 19 -12.29 -4.70 19.61
C ILE A 19 -12.35 -5.20 18.16
N VAL A 20 -13.55 -5.52 17.67
CA VAL A 20 -13.75 -5.90 16.26
C VAL A 20 -13.33 -4.77 15.32
N GLU A 21 -13.76 -3.54 15.57
CA GLU A 21 -13.37 -2.39 14.73
C GLU A 21 -11.85 -2.14 14.75
N VAL A 22 -11.21 -2.29 15.92
CA VAL A 22 -9.74 -2.15 16.04
C VAL A 22 -9.01 -3.27 15.28
N LEU A 23 -9.52 -4.51 15.34
CA LEU A 23 -8.95 -5.62 14.58
C LEU A 23 -9.09 -5.42 13.07
N ASP A 24 -10.25 -4.97 12.61
CA ASP A 24 -10.48 -4.66 11.20
C ASP A 24 -9.52 -3.56 10.72
N PHE A 25 -9.34 -2.52 11.51
CA PHE A 25 -8.38 -1.45 11.18
C PHE A 25 -6.93 -1.95 11.15
N LEU A 26 -6.54 -2.82 12.08
CA LEU A 26 -5.21 -3.44 12.08
C LEU A 26 -4.99 -4.33 10.85
N HIS A 27 -6.00 -5.09 10.42
CA HIS A 27 -5.93 -5.88 9.19
C HIS A 27 -5.82 -5.00 7.95
N PHE A 28 -6.59 -3.91 7.90
CA PHE A 28 -6.48 -2.91 6.84
C PHE A 28 -5.06 -2.32 6.77
N LEU A 29 -4.47 -1.94 7.90
CA LEU A 29 -3.11 -1.38 7.91
C LEU A 29 -2.05 -2.38 7.41
N LYS A 30 -2.19 -3.67 7.76
CA LYS A 30 -1.29 -4.72 7.25
C LYS A 30 -1.41 -4.89 5.75
N ALA A 31 -2.64 -5.01 5.25
CA ALA A 31 -2.90 -5.14 3.82
C ALA A 31 -2.38 -3.92 3.05
N LYS A 32 -2.59 -2.71 3.59
CA LYS A 32 -2.06 -1.48 3.01
C LYS A 32 -0.54 -1.46 2.96
N GLN A 33 0.15 -1.88 4.01
CA GLN A 33 1.63 -1.93 3.99
C GLN A 33 2.16 -2.90 2.94
N GLU A 34 1.48 -4.02 2.73
CA GLU A 34 1.84 -5.00 1.70
C GLU A 34 1.62 -4.41 0.30
N GLN A 35 0.47 -3.79 0.06
CA GLN A 35 0.17 -3.10 -1.19
C GLN A 35 1.13 -1.93 -1.46
N ASP A 36 1.40 -1.07 -0.47
CA ASP A 36 2.34 0.04 -0.62
C ASP A 36 3.76 -0.46 -0.98
N HIS A 37 4.11 -1.67 -0.54
CA HIS A 37 5.38 -2.31 -0.90
C HIS A 37 5.38 -2.82 -2.34
N GLU A 38 4.31 -3.47 -2.77
CA GLU A 38 4.10 -3.92 -4.16
C GLU A 38 4.09 -2.74 -5.13
N ASP A 39 3.32 -1.69 -4.85
CA ASP A 39 3.24 -0.47 -5.65
C ASP A 39 4.62 0.20 -5.81
N LEU A 40 5.42 0.21 -4.73
CA LEU A 40 6.79 0.73 -4.77
C LEU A 40 7.72 -0.14 -5.64
N GLN A 41 7.56 -1.46 -5.59
CA GLN A 41 8.35 -2.38 -6.43
C GLN A 41 8.00 -2.21 -7.90
N ASP A 42 6.71 -2.13 -8.23
CA ASP A 42 6.22 -1.91 -9.59
C ASP A 42 6.70 -0.57 -10.15
N ALA A 43 6.62 0.50 -9.36
CA ALA A 43 7.14 1.81 -9.75
C ALA A 43 8.65 1.78 -10.04
N ARG A 44 9.43 1.03 -9.25
CA ARG A 44 10.87 0.85 -9.48
C ARG A 44 11.16 0.03 -10.72
N ALA A 45 10.38 -1.02 -10.96
CA ALA A 45 10.50 -1.84 -12.17
C ALA A 45 10.20 -1.01 -13.43
N ALA A 46 9.11 -0.23 -13.42
CA ALA A 46 8.74 0.67 -14.51
C ALA A 46 9.80 1.75 -14.77
N LEU A 47 10.43 2.28 -13.71
CA LEU A 47 11.55 3.22 -13.87
C LEU A 47 12.76 2.55 -14.54
N ALA A 48 13.13 1.33 -14.12
CA ALA A 48 14.26 0.60 -14.70
C ALA A 48 14.00 0.23 -16.18
N THR A 49 12.77 -0.12 -16.55
CA THR A 49 12.41 -0.35 -17.96
C THR A 49 12.48 0.94 -18.76
N ALA A 50 12.01 2.07 -18.22
CA ALA A 50 12.11 3.37 -18.90
C ALA A 50 13.56 3.83 -19.10
N GLU A 51 14.46 3.53 -18.14
CA GLU A 51 15.90 3.83 -18.28
C GLU A 51 16.59 2.98 -19.35
N THR A 52 16.13 1.74 -19.58
CA THR A 52 16.75 0.79 -20.52
C THR A 52 16.14 0.86 -21.92
N GLU A 53 14.82 0.96 -22.02
CA GLU A 53 14.06 0.95 -23.28
C GLU A 53 13.73 2.37 -23.77
N GLY A 54 13.86 3.37 -22.91
CA GLY A 54 13.48 4.75 -23.20
C GLY A 54 11.98 5.01 -23.03
N THR A 55 11.56 6.23 -23.34
CA THR A 55 10.15 6.64 -23.29
C THR A 55 9.78 7.45 -24.55
N ILE A 56 8.48 7.53 -24.85
CA ILE A 56 7.95 8.37 -25.93
C ILE A 56 6.93 9.38 -25.38
N ALA A 57 6.69 10.45 -26.12
CA ALA A 57 5.67 11.43 -25.72
C ALA A 57 4.26 10.84 -25.89
N TRP A 58 3.34 11.29 -25.03
CA TRP A 58 1.97 10.78 -25.01
C TRP A 58 1.23 11.03 -26.34
N ASP A 59 1.49 12.15 -27.01
CA ASP A 59 0.86 12.45 -28.30
C ASP A 59 1.41 11.58 -29.44
N ASP A 60 2.70 11.20 -29.39
CA ASP A 60 3.28 10.26 -30.35
C ASP A 60 2.71 8.85 -30.16
N LEU A 61 2.53 8.42 -28.91
CA LEU A 61 1.93 7.12 -28.60
C LEU A 61 0.50 7.01 -29.15
N LYS A 62 -0.34 8.05 -28.99
CA LYS A 62 -1.72 8.05 -29.54
C LYS A 62 -1.73 7.84 -31.05
N ILE A 63 -0.84 8.52 -31.75
CA ILE A 63 -0.70 8.36 -33.20
C ILE A 63 -0.33 6.91 -33.55
N GLU A 64 0.60 6.30 -32.81
CA GLU A 64 1.04 4.91 -33.03
C GLU A 64 -0.08 3.89 -32.80
N VAL A 65 -0.91 4.08 -31.76
CA VAL A 65 -2.03 3.16 -31.44
C VAL A 65 -3.35 3.50 -32.13
N GLY A 66 -3.39 4.54 -32.96
CA GLY A 66 -4.58 4.94 -33.73
C GLY A 66 -5.69 5.61 -32.91
N LEU A 67 -5.31 6.32 -31.83
CA LEU A 67 -6.19 7.12 -30.97
C LEU A 67 -6.17 8.61 -31.30
#